data_AF-L8JBV9-F1
#
_entry.id   AF-L8JBV9-F1
#
_cell.length_a   1.000
_cell.length_b   1.000
_cell.length_c   1.000
_cell.angle_alpha   90.00
_cell.angle_beta   90.00
_cell.angle_gamma   90.00
#
_symmetry.space_group_name_H-M   'P 1'
#
loop_
_entity.id
_entity.type
_entity.pdbx_description
1 polymer ?
#
loop_
_entity_poly.entity_id
_entity_poly.type
_entity_poly.pdbx_seq_one_letter_code
_entity_poly.pdbx_strand_id
1 'polypeptide(L)'
;MKRALAIGFAFASSMAAASDIRMTVPIASQHYFCPSNNCINLNEVNLGLGAEVDGYGIISFENSYRRQSVAVYKAFEYDATSYMGFGVRLGGSTGYEEETDMPVVPLAQPYLKLAPFDFWTFNLGMVPVGLVDTKHYNLVVTLDSQISF
;
A
#
# COMPACT_ATOMS: atom_id res chain seq x y z
N MET A 1 -7.07 18.48 -5.74
CA MET A 1 -6.44 19.21 -4.60
C MET A 1 -7.37 19.47 -3.42
N LYS A 2 -8.58 20.06 -3.60
CA LYS A 2 -9.47 20.39 -2.46
C LYS A 2 -9.93 19.19 -1.61
N ARG A 3 -10.08 18.01 -2.22
CA ARG A 3 -10.52 16.77 -1.52
C ARG A 3 -9.40 16.09 -0.71
N ALA A 4 -8.15 16.17 -1.17
CA ALA A 4 -6.99 15.64 -0.45
C ALA A 4 -6.71 16.42 0.83
N LEU A 5 -6.90 17.74 0.79
CA LEU A 5 -6.79 18.60 1.97
C LEU A 5 -7.87 18.28 3.02
N ALA A 6 -9.09 18.00 2.59
CA ALA A 6 -10.21 17.69 3.48
C ALA A 6 -10.00 16.37 4.23
N ILE A 7 -9.38 15.38 3.59
CA ILE A 7 -8.97 14.13 4.25
C ILE A 7 -7.87 14.45 5.29
N GLY A 8 -6.86 15.23 4.93
CA GLY A 8 -5.83 15.67 5.89
C GLY A 8 -6.40 16.38 7.13
N PHE A 9 -7.40 17.24 6.97
CA PHE A 9 -8.05 17.94 8.09
C PHE A 9 -8.98 17.06 8.93
N ALA A 10 -9.64 16.06 8.34
CA ALA A 10 -10.47 15.12 9.08
C ALA A 10 -9.64 14.17 9.96
N PHE A 11 -8.40 13.87 9.56
CA PHE A 11 -7.46 13.10 10.37
C PHE A 11 -6.77 13.95 11.45
N ALA A 12 -6.59 15.26 11.23
CA ALA A 12 -5.96 16.15 12.20
C ALA A 12 -6.77 16.31 13.51
N SER A 13 -8.10 16.15 13.48
CA SER A 13 -8.96 16.32 14.65
C SER A 13 -9.12 15.07 15.52
N SER A 14 -8.70 13.89 15.04
CA SER A 14 -8.67 12.65 15.85
C SER A 14 -7.29 12.35 16.47
N MET A 15 -6.27 13.17 16.20
CA MET A 15 -4.87 12.96 16.63
C MET A 15 -4.62 13.14 18.13
N ALA A 16 -5.63 13.43 18.94
CA ALA A 16 -5.45 13.68 20.38
C ALA A 16 -5.34 12.41 21.25
N ALA A 17 -5.45 11.21 20.68
CA ALA A 17 -5.49 9.97 21.47
C ALA A 17 -4.83 8.72 20.83
N ALA A 18 -4.26 8.80 19.63
CA ALA A 18 -3.61 7.64 19.00
C ALA A 18 -2.09 7.70 19.16
N SER A 19 -1.51 6.65 19.72
CA SER A 19 -0.08 6.56 20.06
C SER A 19 0.84 6.18 18.88
N ASP A 20 0.28 5.95 17.67
CA ASP A 20 1.05 5.62 16.48
C ASP A 20 0.30 6.09 15.23
N ILE A 21 0.68 7.26 14.71
CA ILE A 21 0.19 7.79 13.45
C ILE A 21 1.31 7.70 12.43
N ARG A 22 1.03 7.05 11.30
CA ARG A 22 1.99 6.86 10.21
C ARG A 22 1.45 7.38 8.89
N MET A 23 2.28 8.12 8.17
CA MET A 23 2.00 8.53 6.79
C MET A 23 2.74 7.61 5.83
N THR A 24 2.05 7.09 4.82
CA THR A 24 2.63 6.20 3.81
C THR A 24 2.72 6.91 2.47
N VAL A 25 3.89 6.88 1.83
CA VAL A 25 4.10 7.40 0.47
C VAL A 25 4.56 6.25 -0.41
N PRO A 26 3.78 5.81 -1.40
CA PRO A 26 4.25 4.87 -2.40
C PRO A 26 5.37 5.51 -3.22
N ILE A 27 6.45 4.76 -3.44
CA ILE A 27 7.63 5.24 -4.16
C ILE A 27 7.68 4.60 -5.53
N ALA A 28 7.55 3.27 -5.59
CA ALA A 28 7.63 2.52 -6.82
C ALA A 28 6.81 1.23 -6.74
N SER A 29 6.36 0.73 -7.90
CA SER A 29 5.83 -0.61 -8.01
C SER A 29 6.23 -1.28 -9.33
N GLN A 30 6.15 -2.61 -9.37
CA GLN A 30 6.43 -3.40 -10.57
C GLN A 30 5.70 -4.74 -10.56
N HIS A 31 5.20 -5.15 -11.74
CA HIS A 31 4.60 -6.47 -11.97
C HIS A 31 5.62 -7.55 -12.36
N TYR A 32 5.41 -8.74 -11.83
CA TYR A 32 6.15 -9.98 -12.09
C TYR A 32 5.17 -11.08 -12.53
N PHE A 33 5.63 -12.01 -13.38
CA PHE A 33 4.88 -13.18 -13.91
C PHE A 33 3.79 -12.91 -14.95
N CYS A 34 4.05 -12.00 -15.88
CA CYS A 34 3.12 -11.63 -16.93
C CYS A 34 3.05 -12.69 -18.04
N PRO A 35 1.85 -13.14 -18.49
CA PRO A 35 1.68 -14.20 -19.49
C PRO A 35 2.07 -13.83 -20.94
N SER A 36 2.59 -12.63 -21.18
CA SER A 36 3.27 -12.26 -22.42
C SER A 36 4.61 -11.59 -22.09
N ASN A 37 5.61 -11.70 -22.97
CA ASN A 37 7.04 -11.32 -22.82
C ASN A 37 7.34 -9.83 -22.47
N ASN A 38 6.55 -9.18 -21.64
CA ASN A 38 6.59 -7.75 -21.30
C ASN A 38 6.93 -7.48 -19.83
N CYS A 39 7.69 -8.34 -19.15
CA CYS A 39 8.09 -8.08 -17.78
C CYS A 39 9.63 -8.18 -17.63
N ILE A 40 10.28 -7.01 -17.71
CA ILE A 40 10.98 -6.27 -16.62
C ILE A 40 11.34 -4.88 -17.18
N ASN A 41 10.80 -3.81 -16.60
CA ASN A 41 11.63 -2.69 -16.18
C ASN A 41 10.92 -1.96 -15.03
N LEU A 42 11.64 -1.77 -13.92
CA LEU A 42 11.23 -0.91 -12.83
C LEU A 42 10.84 0.45 -13.42
N ASN A 43 9.59 0.90 -13.18
CA ASN A 43 9.21 2.31 -12.98
C ASN A 43 7.71 2.54 -13.29
N GLU A 44 6.82 2.03 -12.43
CA GLU A 44 5.56 2.73 -12.20
C GLU A 44 5.71 3.55 -10.91
N VAL A 45 5.64 4.88 -11.05
CA VAL A 45 5.53 5.78 -9.90
C VAL A 45 4.05 5.84 -9.55
N ASN A 46 3.65 5.04 -8.56
CA ASN A 46 2.26 5.03 -8.09
C ASN A 46 2.08 6.27 -7.21
N LEU A 47 1.71 7.39 -7.82
CA LEU A 47 1.42 8.60 -7.06
C LEU A 47 0.31 8.32 -6.07
N GLY A 48 0.59 8.54 -4.78
CA GLY A 48 -0.35 8.24 -3.74
C GLY A 48 0.06 8.80 -2.38
N LEU A 49 -0.87 8.72 -1.45
CA LEU A 49 -0.66 9.08 -0.05
C LEU A 49 -1.60 8.25 0.81
N GLY A 50 -1.07 7.74 1.91
CA GLY A 50 -1.82 7.01 2.91
C GLY A 50 -1.59 7.54 4.30
N ALA A 51 -2.55 7.24 5.17
CA ALA A 51 -2.48 7.48 6.60
C ALA A 51 -2.86 6.18 7.30
N GLU A 52 -2.15 5.88 8.39
CA GLU A 52 -2.35 4.73 9.24
C GLU A 52 -2.41 5.19 10.69
N VAL A 53 -3.37 4.65 11.45
CA VAL A 53 -3.56 4.92 12.87
C VAL A 53 -3.77 3.60 13.58
N ASP A 54 -2.90 3.27 14.54
CA ASP A 54 -2.98 2.01 15.30
C ASP A 54 -3.08 0.78 14.37
N GLY A 55 -2.29 0.74 13.30
CA GLY A 55 -2.33 -0.33 12.30
C GLY A 55 -3.49 -0.26 11.29
N TYR A 56 -4.52 0.57 11.50
CA TYR A 56 -5.61 0.72 10.55
C TYR A 56 -5.26 1.81 9.53
N GLY A 57 -5.15 1.44 8.26
CA GLY A 57 -4.67 2.30 7.20
C GLY A 57 -5.67 2.53 6.08
N ILE A 58 -5.59 3.72 5.48
CA ILE A 58 -6.20 4.07 4.20
C ILE A 58 -5.12 4.65 3.29
N ILE A 59 -5.10 4.25 2.03
CA ILE A 59 -4.17 4.77 1.02
C ILE A 59 -4.89 5.02 -0.30
N SER A 60 -4.69 6.22 -0.85
CA SER A 60 -5.13 6.58 -2.19
C SER A 60 -3.92 6.51 -3.10
N PHE A 61 -4.01 5.79 -4.22
CA PHE A 61 -2.89 5.65 -5.16
C PHE A 61 -3.40 5.52 -6.61
N GLU A 62 -2.59 5.93 -7.57
CA GLU A 62 -2.81 5.59 -8.98
C GLU A 62 -2.40 4.13 -9.21
N ASN A 63 -3.30 3.31 -9.77
CA ASN A 63 -3.01 1.91 -10.10
C ASN A 63 -2.42 1.78 -11.51
N SER A 64 -2.02 0.56 -11.88
CA SER A 64 -1.38 0.26 -13.17
C SER A 64 -2.26 0.48 -14.41
N TYR A 65 -3.57 0.70 -14.21
CA TYR A 65 -4.50 1.08 -15.27
C TYR A 65 -4.70 2.60 -15.34
N ARG A 66 -3.84 3.38 -14.66
CA ARG A 66 -3.92 4.85 -14.51
C ARG A 66 -5.24 5.32 -13.92
N ARG A 67 -5.85 4.51 -13.05
CA ARG A 67 -7.07 4.86 -12.32
C ARG A 67 -6.75 5.17 -10.87
N GLN A 68 -7.47 6.13 -10.31
CA GLN A 68 -7.40 6.41 -8.88
C GLN A 68 -8.05 5.26 -8.11
N SER A 69 -7.24 4.59 -7.29
CA SER A 69 -7.65 3.52 -6.40
C SER A 69 -7.55 3.95 -4.95
N VAL A 70 -8.33 3.29 -4.10
CA VAL A 70 -8.27 3.42 -2.64
C VAL A 70 -8.14 2.03 -2.05
N ALA A 71 -7.19 1.83 -1.14
CA ALA A 71 -7.13 0.65 -0.31
C ALA A 71 -7.33 1.01 1.16
N VAL A 72 -8.06 0.15 1.88
CA VAL A 72 -8.26 0.19 3.32
C VAL A 72 -7.78 -1.13 3.89
N TYR A 73 -6.99 -1.09 4.96
CA TYR A 73 -6.35 -2.29 5.50
C TYR A 73 -6.12 -2.22 7.02
N LYS A 74 -5.85 -3.38 7.62
CA LYS A 74 -5.19 -3.54 8.91
C LYS A 74 -3.79 -4.09 8.68
N ALA A 75 -2.79 -3.42 9.23
CA ALA A 75 -1.41 -3.86 9.30
C ALA A 75 -1.17 -4.71 10.54
N PHE A 76 -0.42 -5.78 10.37
CA PHE A 76 0.12 -6.61 11.44
C PHE A 76 1.64 -6.65 11.26
N GLU A 77 2.37 -6.19 12.27
CA GLU A 77 3.83 -6.02 12.18
C GLU A 77 4.54 -6.78 13.29
N TYR A 78 5.76 -7.22 12.99
CA TYR A 78 6.66 -7.88 13.91
C TYR A 78 8.09 -7.44 13.62
N ASP A 79 8.70 -6.74 14.58
CA ASP A 79 10.09 -6.32 14.48
C ASP A 79 11.01 -7.45 14.92
N ALA A 80 11.69 -8.07 13.95
CA ALA A 80 12.61 -9.18 14.20
C ALA A 80 13.95 -8.70 14.75
N THR A 81 14.39 -7.51 14.35
CA THR A 81 15.63 -6.84 14.79
C THR A 81 15.44 -5.33 14.78
N SER A 82 16.41 -4.57 15.28
CA SER A 82 16.41 -3.09 15.22
C SER A 82 16.50 -2.51 13.80
N TYR A 83 16.82 -3.32 12.79
CA TYR A 83 17.00 -2.86 11.41
C TYR A 83 16.06 -3.53 10.42
N MET A 84 15.28 -4.52 10.87
CA MET A 84 14.47 -5.35 10.00
C MET A 84 13.27 -5.90 10.76
N GLY A 85 12.10 -5.77 10.14
CA GLY A 85 10.84 -6.34 10.62
C GLY A 85 10.04 -6.91 9.46
N PHE A 86 8.96 -7.61 9.78
CA PHE A 86 8.03 -8.16 8.81
C PHE A 86 6.66 -7.59 9.10
N GLY A 87 5.86 -7.42 8.05
CA GLY A 87 4.48 -7.04 8.22
C GLY A 87 3.59 -7.62 7.14
N VAL A 88 2.29 -7.52 7.36
CA VAL A 88 1.28 -7.80 6.35
C VAL A 88 0.14 -6.80 6.47
N ARG A 89 -0.26 -6.20 5.34
CA ARG A 89 -1.48 -5.40 5.24
C ARG A 89 -2.59 -6.27 4.67
N LEU A 90 -3.68 -6.43 5.41
CA LEU A 90 -4.85 -7.20 5.01
C LEU A 90 -6.06 -6.28 4.90
N GLY A 91 -6.81 -6.35 3.80
CA GLY A 91 -7.95 -5.46 3.60
C GLY A 91 -8.60 -5.58 2.24
N GLY A 92 -9.02 -4.45 1.68
CA GLY A 92 -9.64 -4.36 0.37
C GLY A 92 -9.18 -3.13 -0.41
N SER A 93 -9.23 -3.24 -1.74
CA SER A 93 -8.84 -2.18 -2.67
C SER A 93 -9.89 -1.97 -3.76
N THR A 94 -10.01 -0.77 -4.30
CA THR A 94 -10.93 -0.41 -5.39
C THR A 94 -10.18 -0.12 -6.69
N GLY A 95 -10.90 0.10 -7.79
CA GLY A 95 -10.31 0.57 -9.05
C GLY A 95 -9.96 -0.52 -10.07
N TYR A 96 -10.39 -1.76 -9.82
CA TYR A 96 -10.11 -2.96 -10.62
C TYR A 96 -11.39 -3.64 -11.16
N GLU A 97 -12.54 -2.94 -11.14
CA GLU A 97 -13.84 -3.53 -11.49
C GLU A 97 -13.89 -4.03 -12.94
N GLU A 98 -13.30 -3.29 -13.88
CA GLU A 98 -13.28 -3.67 -15.30
C GLU A 98 -12.40 -4.90 -15.57
N GLU A 99 -11.46 -5.21 -14.67
CA GLU A 99 -10.53 -6.32 -14.80
C GLU A 99 -10.97 -7.57 -14.04
N THR A 100 -11.77 -7.39 -12.97
CA THR A 100 -12.07 -8.44 -11.99
C THR A 100 -13.56 -8.72 -11.82
N ASP A 101 -14.43 -7.91 -12.43
CA ASP A 101 -15.88 -7.90 -12.21
C ASP A 101 -16.29 -7.65 -10.73
N MET A 102 -15.34 -7.20 -9.89
CA MET A 102 -15.55 -6.90 -8.48
C MET A 102 -15.29 -5.42 -8.17
N PRO A 103 -16.21 -4.70 -7.52
CA PRO A 103 -16.02 -3.30 -7.17
C PRO A 103 -14.94 -3.11 -6.08
N VAL A 104 -14.76 -4.12 -5.22
CA VAL A 104 -13.74 -4.18 -4.18
C VAL A 104 -13.04 -5.53 -4.26
N VAL A 105 -11.72 -5.49 -4.34
CA VAL A 105 -10.88 -6.68 -4.45
C VAL A 105 -10.14 -6.90 -3.12
N PRO A 106 -9.93 -8.16 -2.70
CA PRO A 106 -9.18 -8.43 -1.49
C PRO A 106 -7.73 -7.97 -1.63
N LEU A 107 -7.19 -7.39 -0.56
CA LEU A 107 -5.80 -6.98 -0.46
C LEU A 107 -5.10 -7.86 0.58
N ALA A 108 -4.00 -8.49 0.17
CA ALA A 108 -3.03 -9.09 1.08
C ALA A 108 -1.64 -8.67 0.61
N GLN A 109 -0.97 -7.81 1.37
CA GLN A 109 0.36 -7.30 1.04
C GLN A 109 1.32 -7.64 2.17
N PRO A 110 2.00 -8.79 2.15
CA PRO A 110 3.18 -8.99 2.97
C PRO A 110 4.28 -7.99 2.58
N TYR A 111 5.05 -7.53 3.57
CA TYR A 111 6.18 -6.63 3.36
C TYR A 111 7.30 -6.86 4.36
N LEU A 112 8.50 -6.50 3.92
CA LEU A 112 9.70 -6.41 4.73
C LEU A 112 9.89 -4.94 5.14
N LYS A 113 9.91 -4.69 6.45
CA LYS A 113 10.29 -3.40 7.04
C LYS A 113 11.82 -3.34 7.04
N LEU A 114 12.37 -2.33 6.36
CA LEU A 114 13.80 -2.07 6.25
C LEU A 114 14.13 -0.77 6.96
N ALA A 115 15.15 -0.84 7.81
CA ALA A 115 15.62 0.29 8.60
C ALA A 115 14.48 1.04 9.32
N PRO A 116 13.73 0.37 10.22
CA PRO A 116 12.69 1.00 11.02
C PRO A 116 13.34 1.93 12.05
N PHE A 117 13.67 3.14 11.63
CA PHE A 117 14.04 4.22 12.55
C PHE A 117 12.77 4.79 13.18
N ASP A 118 12.89 5.35 14.37
CA ASP A 118 11.75 5.85 15.17
C ASP A 118 10.79 6.76 14.38
N PHE A 119 11.31 7.52 13.41
CA PHE A 119 10.53 8.46 12.61
C PHE A 119 10.29 8.01 11.16
N TRP A 120 10.95 6.95 10.69
CA TRP A 120 10.91 6.57 9.29
C TRP A 120 11.27 5.11 9.02
N THR A 121 10.54 4.49 8.10
CA THR A 121 10.75 3.10 7.67
C THR A 121 10.58 2.99 6.16
N PHE A 122 11.35 2.11 5.52
CA PHE A 122 11.04 1.65 4.16
C PHE A 122 10.37 0.29 4.20
N ASN A 123 9.37 0.08 3.34
CA ASN A 123 8.67 -1.19 3.20
C ASN A 123 8.84 -1.73 1.80
N LEU A 124 9.42 -2.92 1.70
CA LEU A 124 9.44 -3.71 0.46
C LEU A 124 8.31 -4.73 0.51
N GLY A 125 7.22 -4.42 -0.18
CA GLY A 125 5.99 -5.19 -0.19
C GLY A 125 5.80 -6.05 -1.44
N MET A 126 4.89 -7.00 -1.33
CA MET A 126 4.49 -7.90 -2.40
C MET A 126 2.97 -8.05 -2.36
N VAL A 127 2.29 -7.82 -3.48
CA VAL A 127 0.85 -8.02 -3.64
C VAL A 127 0.64 -9.17 -4.63
N PRO A 128 0.17 -10.35 -4.18
CA PRO A 128 -0.21 -11.42 -5.08
C PRO A 128 -1.53 -11.05 -5.75
N VAL A 129 -1.46 -10.62 -7.01
CA VAL A 129 -2.63 -10.22 -7.82
C VAL A 129 -3.48 -11.44 -8.19
N GLY A 130 -2.97 -12.67 -8.05
CA GLY A 130 -3.74 -13.89 -8.26
C GLY A 130 -4.97 -14.05 -7.34
N LEU A 131 -5.11 -13.24 -6.28
CA LEU A 131 -6.32 -13.16 -5.44
C LEU A 131 -7.39 -12.20 -6.02
N VAL A 132 -7.01 -11.42 -7.03
CA VAL A 132 -7.76 -10.30 -7.61
C VAL A 132 -8.09 -10.60 -9.08
N ASP A 133 -7.10 -11.06 -9.85
CA ASP A 133 -7.22 -11.50 -11.24
C ASP A 133 -6.83 -12.99 -11.34
N THR A 134 -7.84 -13.86 -11.45
CA THR A 134 -7.65 -15.31 -11.64
C THR A 134 -7.23 -15.70 -13.05
N LYS A 135 -7.25 -14.75 -14.01
CA LYS A 135 -6.92 -14.96 -15.42
C LYS A 135 -5.45 -14.61 -15.71
N HIS A 136 -4.85 -13.70 -14.94
CA HIS A 136 -3.44 -13.32 -15.06
C HIS A 136 -2.76 -13.34 -13.69
N TYR A 137 -2.05 -14.44 -13.39
CA TYR A 137 -1.28 -14.60 -12.16
C TYR A 137 -0.10 -13.62 -12.12
N ASN A 138 -0.34 -12.41 -11.63
CA ASN A 138 0.70 -11.41 -11.45
C ASN A 138 1.08 -11.26 -9.97
N LEU A 139 2.32 -10.84 -9.75
CA LEU A 139 2.84 -10.45 -8.45
C LEU A 139 3.33 -9.02 -8.57
N VAL A 140 2.81 -8.11 -7.75
CA VAL A 140 3.29 -6.72 -7.74
C VAL A 140 4.25 -6.54 -6.57
N VAL A 141 5.50 -6.21 -6.86
CA VAL A 141 6.44 -5.76 -5.84
C VAL A 141 6.26 -4.26 -5.67
N THR A 142 6.19 -3.80 -4.43
CA THR A 142 5.96 -2.39 -4.07
C THR A 142 7.08 -1.90 -3.16
N LEU A 143 7.46 -0.64 -3.32
CA LEU A 143 8.29 0.08 -2.38
C LEU A 143 7.50 1.28 -1.87
N ASP A 144 7.34 1.39 -0.56
CA ASP A 144 6.77 2.56 0.10
C ASP A 144 7.65 3.04 1.26
N SER A 145 7.56 4.33 1.58
CA SER A 145 8.10 4.87 2.81
C SER A 145 6.97 5.17 3.80
N GLN A 146 7.27 4.97 5.07
CA GLN A 146 6.41 5.37 6.18
C GLN A 146 7.13 6.38 7.07
N ILE A 147 6.40 7.42 7.47
CA ILE A 147 6.87 8.45 8.42
C ILE A 147 5.97 8.36 9.66
N SER A 148 6.58 8.19 10.83
CA SER A 148 5.89 8.04 12.12
C SER A 148 5.91 9.37 12.90
N PHE A 149 4.84 9.63 13.68
CA PHE A 149 4.65 10.84 14.49
C PHE A 149 4.32 10.51 15.94
#